data_AF-Q93EQ8-F1
#
_entry.id   AF-Q93EQ8-F1
#
_cell.length_a   1.000
_cell.length_b   1.000
_cell.length_c   1.000
_cell.angle_alpha   90.00
_cell.angle_beta   90.00
_cell.angle_gamma   90.00
#
_symmetry.space_group_name_H-M   'P 1'
#
loop_
_entity.id
_entity.type
_entity.pdbx_description
1 polymer ?
#
loop_
_entity_poly.entity_id
_entity_poly.type
_entity_poly.pdbx_seq_one_letter_code
_entity_poly.pdbx_strand_id
1 'polypeptide(L)'
;MIKEGVHLAFKRDGRVLFAIGLILIDEKKDSYQFPNELPSPLIPIMSRQWIHEQFGEPERSLPPRKRLTKGIGWTELYTLLDFRILTSMQVDYNLLERVRLVTFLPTSAVRW
;
A
#
# COMPACT_ATOMS: atom_id res chain seq x y z
N MET A 1 9.88 -3.67 -21.56
CA MET A 1 8.65 -4.01 -20.81
C MET A 1 8.54 -3.10 -19.60
N ILE A 2 7.37 -2.51 -19.35
CA ILE A 2 7.11 -1.77 -18.12
C ILE A 2 7.01 -2.80 -16.99
N LYS A 3 7.73 -2.61 -15.88
CA LYS A 3 7.63 -3.52 -14.73
C LYS A 3 6.27 -3.33 -14.08
N GLU A 4 5.53 -4.41 -13.83
CA GLU A 4 4.15 -4.34 -13.34
C GLU A 4 4.00 -3.82 -11.90
N GLY A 5 5.06 -3.35 -11.23
CA GLY A 5 4.96 -2.77 -9.89
C GLY A 5 4.42 -3.71 -8.81
N VAL A 6 4.28 -5.02 -9.08
CA VAL A 6 3.75 -5.98 -8.11
C VAL A 6 4.89 -6.62 -7.32
N HIS A 7 4.74 -6.63 -5.99
CA HIS A 7 5.62 -7.33 -5.07
C HIS A 7 4.86 -8.46 -4.38
N LEU A 8 5.40 -9.67 -4.46
CA LEU A 8 4.89 -10.83 -3.74
C LEU A 8 5.83 -11.15 -2.58
N ALA A 9 5.30 -11.24 -1.37
CA ALA A 9 6.06 -11.62 -0.19
C ALA A 9 5.69 -13.03 0.27
N PHE A 10 6.71 -13.87 0.45
CA PHE A 10 6.56 -15.25 0.86
C PHE A 10 7.20 -15.45 2.24
N LYS A 11 6.56 -16.26 3.09
CA LYS A 11 7.17 -16.72 4.34
C LYS A 11 8.42 -17.53 4.00
N ARG A 12 9.49 -17.34 4.77
CA ARG A 12 10.74 -18.11 4.58
C ARG A 12 10.50 -19.61 4.72
N ASP A 13 9.74 -19.98 5.76
CA ASP A 13 9.32 -21.35 5.98
C ASP A 13 8.08 -21.68 5.13
N GLY A 14 8.12 -22.83 4.45
CA GLY A 14 7.07 -23.29 3.56
C GLY A 14 6.87 -22.50 2.25
N ARG A 15 7.56 -21.37 2.05
CA ARG A 15 7.45 -20.51 0.85
C ARG A 15 6.00 -20.13 0.52
N VAL A 16 5.21 -19.85 1.56
CA VAL A 16 3.78 -19.54 1.44
C VAL A 16 3.60 -18.04 1.20
N LEU A 17 2.84 -17.66 0.18
CA LEU A 17 2.48 -16.27 -0.10
C LEU A 17 1.71 -15.70 1.10
N PHE A 18 2.12 -14.53 1.59
CA PHE A 18 1.42 -13.87 2.70
C PHE A 18 1.21 -12.37 2.49
N ALA A 19 1.86 -11.72 1.52
CA ALA A 19 1.51 -10.34 1.21
C ALA A 19 1.67 -10.05 -0.27
N ILE A 20 0.83 -9.13 -0.75
CA ILE A 20 0.85 -8.61 -2.12
C ILE A 20 0.93 -7.09 -2.02
N GLY A 21 1.95 -6.50 -2.61
CA GLY A 21 2.15 -5.06 -2.70
C GLY A 21 2.01 -4.56 -4.13
N LEU A 22 1.31 -3.44 -4.33
CA LEU A 22 1.16 -2.76 -5.60
C LEU A 22 1.84 -1.39 -5.54
N ILE A 23 2.92 -1.20 -6.29
CA ILE A 23 3.57 0.10 -6.49
C ILE A 23 2.76 0.87 -7.52
N LEU A 24 2.11 1.93 -7.07
CA LEU A 24 1.33 2.84 -7.91
C LEU A 24 2.17 4.01 -8.41
N ILE A 25 3.11 4.48 -7.59
CA ILE A 25 4.05 5.56 -7.93
C ILE A 25 5.48 5.09 -7.64
N ASP A 26 6.38 5.27 -8.61
CA ASP A 26 7.81 5.09 -8.42
C ASP A 26 8.50 6.46 -8.31
N GLU A 27 8.90 6.83 -7.09
CA GLU A 27 9.59 8.11 -6.83
C GLU A 27 10.95 8.22 -7.53
N LYS A 28 11.50 7.14 -8.10
CA LYS A 28 12.71 7.19 -8.92
C LYS A 28 12.41 7.42 -10.41
N LYS A 29 11.14 7.30 -10.81
CA LYS A 29 10.69 7.39 -12.20
C LYS A 29 9.33 8.06 -12.26
N ASP A 30 9.32 9.39 -12.36
CA ASP A 30 8.10 10.22 -12.36
C ASP A 30 7.09 9.85 -13.45
N SER A 31 7.56 9.28 -14.57
CA SER A 31 6.70 8.82 -15.66
C SER A 31 6.05 7.46 -15.40
N TYR A 32 6.36 6.80 -14.28
CA TYR A 32 5.78 5.51 -13.94
C TYR A 32 4.36 5.70 -13.40
N GLN A 33 3.43 5.01 -14.04
CA GLN A 33 2.09 4.77 -13.54
C GLN A 33 1.85 3.26 -13.60
N PHE A 34 1.11 2.75 -12.63
CA PHE A 34 0.71 1.34 -12.63
C PHE A 34 -0.07 1.05 -13.92
N PRO A 35 0.41 0.11 -14.77
CA PRO A 35 -0.10 -0.02 -16.14
C PRO A 35 -1.40 -0.82 -16.23
N ASN A 36 -1.78 -1.51 -15.16
CA ASN A 36 -2.89 -2.46 -15.15
C ASN A 36 -4.14 -1.85 -14.50
N GLU A 37 -5.31 -2.34 -14.90
CA GLU A 37 -6.57 -1.96 -14.28
C GLU A 37 -6.60 -2.37 -12.81
N LEU A 38 -7.08 -1.48 -11.96
CA LEU A 38 -7.27 -1.74 -10.53
C LEU A 38 -8.72 -2.13 -10.26
N PRO A 39 -8.97 -3.09 -9.37
CA PRO A 39 -10.32 -3.46 -8.99
C PRO A 39 -10.97 -2.33 -8.18
N SER A 40 -12.27 -2.15 -8.36
CA SER A 40 -13.08 -1.23 -7.54
C SER A 40 -12.90 -1.55 -6.03
N PRO A 41 -12.78 -0.53 -5.16
CA PRO A 41 -12.91 0.90 -5.44
C PRO A 41 -11.62 1.60 -5.91
N LEU A 42 -10.48 0.89 -5.99
CA LEU A 42 -9.18 1.51 -6.22
C LEU A 42 -9.07 2.17 -7.59
N ILE A 43 -8.40 3.32 -7.64
CA ILE A 43 -8.13 4.09 -8.86
C ILE A 43 -6.62 4.31 -9.05
N PRO A 44 -6.12 4.58 -10.27
CA PRO A 44 -4.67 4.68 -10.53
C PRO A 44 -3.94 5.78 -9.75
N ILE A 45 -4.62 6.89 -9.44
CA ILE A 45 -4.06 8.03 -8.71
C ILE A 45 -4.98 8.31 -7.53
N MET A 46 -4.50 7.99 -6.33
CA MET A 46 -5.23 8.20 -5.08
C MET A 46 -4.47 9.19 -4.20
N SER A 47 -5.17 10.19 -3.67
CA SER A 47 -4.68 11.04 -2.58
C SER A 47 -5.05 10.42 -1.24
N ARG A 48 -4.38 10.85 -0.17
CA ARG A 48 -4.74 10.48 1.21
C ARG A 48 -6.18 10.86 1.55
N GLN A 49 -6.60 12.07 1.16
CA GLN A 49 -7.99 12.49 1.32
C GLN A 49 -8.97 11.53 0.64
N TRP A 50 -8.71 11.13 -0.61
CA TRP A 50 -9.58 10.20 -1.32
C TRP A 50 -9.65 8.83 -0.63
N ILE A 51 -8.52 8.34 -0.09
CA ILE A 51 -8.51 7.09 0.70
C ILE A 51 -9.42 7.23 1.92
N HIS A 52 -9.38 8.35 2.63
CA HIS A 52 -10.24 8.59 3.79
C HIS A 52 -11.72 8.68 3.40
N GLU A 53 -12.03 9.31 2.27
CA GLU A 53 -13.40 9.38 1.75
C GLU A 53 -13.95 8.00 1.36
N GLN A 54 -13.12 7.09 0.85
CA GLN A 54 -13.55 5.75 0.43
C GLN A 54 -13.52 4.69 1.53
N PHE A 55 -12.53 4.74 2.42
CA PHE A 55 -12.26 3.70 3.42
C PHE A 55 -12.48 4.17 4.87
N GLY A 56 -12.77 5.46 5.08
CA GLY A 56 -12.89 6.07 6.40
C GLY A 56 -11.52 6.38 7.03
N GLU A 57 -11.52 6.61 8.34
CA GLU A 57 -10.30 6.88 9.10
C GLU A 57 -9.47 5.60 9.29
N PRO A 58 -8.13 5.68 9.22
CA PRO A 58 -7.27 4.54 9.44
C PRO A 58 -7.29 4.09 10.90
N GLU A 59 -7.14 2.78 11.12
CA GLU A 59 -6.99 2.22 12.48
C GLU A 59 -5.68 2.65 13.12
N ARG A 60 -4.63 2.80 12.31
CA ARG A 60 -3.32 3.29 12.74
C ARG A 60 -2.73 4.18 11.65
N SER A 61 -2.06 5.25 12.07
CA SER A 61 -1.34 6.15 11.18
C SER A 61 0.06 6.48 11.75
N LEU A 62 1.03 6.59 10.86
CA LEU A 62 2.36 7.14 11.16
C LEU A 62 2.54 8.41 10.34
N PRO A 63 2.92 9.53 10.98
CA PRO A 63 3.19 10.77 10.27
C PRO A 63 4.42 10.66 9.37
N PRO A 64 4.60 11.63 8.44
CA PRO A 64 5.80 11.75 7.64
C PRO A 64 7.03 11.81 8.53
N ARG A 65 8.05 11.03 8.15
CA ARG A 65 9.26 10.84 8.97
C ARG A 65 10.49 10.71 8.10
N LYS A 66 11.64 11.10 8.63
CA LYS A 66 12.93 10.81 7.99
C LYS A 66 13.41 9.43 8.43
N ARG A 67 13.77 8.57 7.48
CA ARG A 67 14.58 7.37 7.74
C ARG A 67 15.88 7.49 6.97
N LEU A 68 17.00 7.52 7.70
CA LEU A 68 18.32 7.79 7.13
C LEU A 68 18.26 9.10 6.31
N THR A 69 18.64 9.05 5.04
CA THR A 69 18.64 10.20 4.12
C THR A 69 17.33 10.37 3.36
N LYS A 70 16.35 9.46 3.50
CA LYS A 70 15.10 9.46 2.73
C LYS A 70 13.91 9.94 3.56
N GLY A 71 13.13 10.86 3.00
CA GLY A 71 11.81 11.22 3.52
C GLY A 71 10.79 10.13 3.21
N ILE A 72 9.99 9.76 4.20
CA ILE A 72 8.84 8.85 4.08
C ILE A 72 7.60 9.70 4.35
N GLY A 73 6.58 9.57 3.51
CA GLY A 73 5.27 10.18 3.75
C GLY A 73 4.51 9.50 4.87
N TRP A 74 3.20 9.67 4.88
CA TRP A 74 2.33 8.94 5.80
C TRP A 74 2.40 7.43 5.55
N THR A 75 2.14 6.64 6.59
CA THR A 75 1.78 5.22 6.48
C THR A 75 0.48 5.02 7.24
N GLU A 76 -0.50 4.39 6.63
CA GLU A 76 -1.81 4.14 7.26
C GLU A 76 -2.21 2.68 7.12
N LEU A 77 -2.98 2.19 8.10
CA LEU A 77 -3.43 0.82 8.18
C LEU A 77 -4.96 0.76 8.31
N TYR A 78 -5.56 -0.11 7.51
CA TYR A 78 -6.99 -0.39 7.49
C TYR A 78 -7.19 -1.90 7.63
N THR A 79 -8.24 -2.34 8.34
CA THR A 79 -8.72 -3.72 8.24
C THR A 79 -9.82 -3.80 7.19
N LEU A 80 -9.67 -4.72 6.25
CA LEU A 80 -10.71 -5.01 5.26
C LEU A 80 -11.66 -6.05 5.85
N LEU A 81 -12.93 -5.69 5.94
CA LEU A 81 -14.00 -6.56 6.43
C LEU A 81 -14.48 -7.51 5.31
N ASP A 82 -15.27 -8.51 5.68
CA ASP A 82 -15.97 -9.45 4.76
C ASP A 82 -15.10 -10.45 3.98
N PHE A 83 -13.80 -10.55 4.29
CA PHE A 83 -12.93 -11.59 3.76
C PHE A 83 -12.88 -12.82 4.69
N ARG A 84 -12.84 -14.02 4.09
CA ARG A 84 -12.65 -15.29 4.85
C ARG A 84 -11.35 -15.30 5.66
N ILE A 85 -10.32 -14.63 5.15
CA ILE A 85 -9.06 -14.40 5.85
C ILE A 85 -9.04 -12.92 6.20
N LEU A 86 -8.98 -12.60 7.50
CA LEU A 86 -8.83 -11.23 7.98
C LEU A 86 -7.60 -10.60 7.34
N THR A 87 -7.83 -9.61 6.50
CA THR A 87 -6.82 -8.97 5.65
C THR A 87 -6.73 -7.50 6.02
N SER A 88 -5.52 -7.03 6.28
CA SER A 88 -5.25 -5.62 6.44
C SER A 88 -4.71 -5.04 5.13
N MET A 89 -5.05 -3.77 4.90
CA MET A 89 -4.53 -2.94 3.82
C MET A 89 -3.64 -1.87 4.44
N GLN A 90 -2.35 -1.92 4.13
CA GLN A 90 -1.39 -0.88 4.46
C GLN A 90 -1.21 0.05 3.26
N VAL A 91 -1.38 1.35 3.48
CA VAL A 91 -1.23 2.38 2.45
C VAL A 91 -0.02 3.25 2.81
N ASP A 92 0.98 3.25 1.94
CA ASP A 92 2.17 4.09 2.07
C ASP A 92 2.09 5.25 1.08
N TYR A 93 2.25 6.46 1.59
CA TYR A 93 2.15 7.70 0.83
C TYR A 93 3.54 8.27 0.54
N ASN A 94 3.65 9.00 -0.58
CA ASN A 94 4.79 9.87 -0.80
C ASN A 94 4.66 11.18 0.02
N LEU A 95 5.66 12.05 -0.05
CA LEU A 95 5.66 13.34 0.66
C LEU A 95 4.60 14.33 0.17
N LEU A 96 3.98 14.07 -0.99
CA LEU A 96 2.86 14.85 -1.55
C LEU A 96 1.50 14.22 -1.21
N GLU A 97 1.47 13.28 -0.25
CA GLU A 97 0.28 12.58 0.20
C GLU A 97 -0.48 11.83 -0.90
N ARG A 98 0.24 11.38 -1.93
CA ARG A 98 -0.29 10.46 -2.95
C ARG A 98 0.09 9.03 -2.60
N VAL A 99 -0.83 8.10 -2.83
CA VAL A 99 -0.62 6.68 -2.58
C VAL A 99 0.50 6.19 -3.48
N ARG A 100 1.58 5.73 -2.85
CA ARG A 100 2.76 5.20 -3.52
C ARG A 100 2.72 3.67 -3.59
N LEU A 101 2.32 3.04 -2.50
CA LEU A 101 2.27 1.59 -2.36
C LEU A 101 1.02 1.21 -1.56
N VAL A 102 0.29 0.20 -2.03
CA VAL A 102 -0.75 -0.48 -1.28
C VAL A 102 -0.32 -1.91 -1.04
N THR A 103 -0.34 -2.37 0.22
CA THR A 103 0.03 -3.75 0.58
C THR A 103 -1.13 -4.43 1.28
N PHE A 104 -1.53 -5.58 0.75
CA PHE A 104 -2.51 -6.49 1.36
C PHE A 104 -1.78 -7.64 2.05
N LEU A 105 -2.12 -7.90 3.30
CA LEU A 105 -1.53 -8.95 4.11
C LEU A 105 -2.51 -9.42 5.19
N PRO A 106 -2.44 -10.67 5.67
CA PRO A 106 -3.22 -11.11 6.82
C PRO A 106 -3.00 -10.18 8.01
N THR A 107 -4.05 -9.85 8.74
CA THR A 107 -3.97 -8.96 9.92
C THR A 107 -2.98 -9.50 10.96
N SER A 108 -2.86 -10.82 11.09
CA SER A 108 -1.89 -11.48 11.98
C SER A 108 -0.42 -11.29 11.55
N ALA A 109 -0.17 -10.90 10.30
CA ALA A 109 1.16 -10.64 9.76
C ALA A 109 1.58 -9.16 9.84
N VAL A 110 0.66 -8.26 10.20
CA VAL A 110 0.95 -6.82 10.35
C VAL A 110 2.01 -6.61 11.42
N ARG A 111 3.01 -5.78 11.11
CA ARG A 111 4.02 -5.29 12.02
C ARG A 111 3.94 -3.76 12.01
N TRP A 112 3.78 -3.17 13.18
CA TRP A 112 3.64 -1.73 13.35
C TRP A 112 4.66 -1.23 14.35
#